data_AF-A0A382QGV9-F1
#
_entry.id   AF-A0A382QGV9-F1
#
_cell.length_a   1.000
_cell.length_b   1.000
_cell.length_c   1.000
_cell.angle_alpha   90.00
_cell.angle_beta   90.00
_cell.angle_gamma   90.00
#
_symmetry.space_group_name_H-M   'P 1'
#
loop_
_entity.id
_entity.type
_entity.pdbx_description
1 polymer ?
#
loop_
_entity_poly.entity_id
_entity_poly.type
_entity_poly.pdbx_seq_one_letter_code
_entity_poly.pdbx_strand_id
1 'polypeptide(L)'
;MIREFLPVSVALICPHLSSANCTCRKPKTGLIRKFRDLFPHSHQKELYIGDQISDQKCSEELGIPFIMVHDSFSINNKINTTLGNQ
;
A
#
# COMPACT_ATOMS: atom_id res chain seq x y z
N MET A 1 11.40 13.54 -9.45
CA MET A 1 10.31 12.53 -9.34
C MET A 1 10.44 11.73 -8.05
N ILE A 2 9.35 11.23 -7.44
CA ILE A 2 9.40 10.48 -6.15
C ILE A 2 10.40 9.30 -6.17
N ARG A 3 10.62 8.71 -7.36
CA ARG A 3 11.59 7.63 -7.60
C ARG A 3 13.05 8.02 -7.43
N GLU A 4 13.37 9.32 -7.42
CA GLU A 4 14.73 9.80 -7.12
C GLU A 4 15.06 9.69 -5.62
N PHE A 5 14.04 9.65 -4.77
CA PHE A 5 14.20 9.68 -3.30
C PHE A 5 13.73 8.39 -2.62
N LEU A 6 12.88 7.61 -3.29
CA LEU A 6 12.34 6.37 -2.74
C LEU A 6 12.38 5.25 -3.79
N PRO A 7 12.90 4.06 -3.47
CA PRO A 7 12.97 2.94 -4.41
C PRO A 7 11.60 2.28 -4.61
N VAL A 8 10.70 2.99 -5.30
CA VAL A 8 9.36 2.50 -5.65
C VAL A 8 9.30 2.09 -7.12
N SER A 9 9.24 0.78 -7.35
CA SER A 9 9.17 0.22 -8.71
C SER A 9 7.83 0.49 -9.40
N VAL A 10 6.71 0.40 -8.67
CA VAL A 10 5.36 0.54 -9.24
C VAL A 10 4.38 1.10 -8.22
N ALA A 11 3.40 1.87 -8.70
CA ALA A 11 2.24 2.30 -7.94
C ALA A 11 0.97 1.83 -8.64
N LEU A 12 0.16 1.01 -7.96
CA LEU A 12 -1.14 0.56 -8.43
C LEU A 12 -2.22 1.15 -7.52
N ILE A 13 -3.16 1.88 -8.09
CA ILE A 13 -4.15 2.67 -7.34
C ILE A 13 -5.55 2.25 -7.78
N CYS A 14 -6.44 2.05 -6.82
CA CYS A 14 -7.86 1.88 -7.08
C CYS A 14 -8.54 3.25 -6.96
N PRO A 15 -9.05 3.84 -8.06
CA PRO A 15 -9.66 5.17 -8.02
C PRO A 15 -11.15 5.15 -7.63
N HIS A 16 -11.70 3.97 -7.36
CA HIS A 16 -13.14 3.79 -7.22
C HIS A 16 -13.66 4.08 -5.81
N LEU A 17 -14.90 4.58 -5.76
CA LEU A 17 -15.69 4.69 -4.55
C LEU A 17 -16.02 3.31 -3.97
N SER A 18 -16.34 3.27 -2.67
CA SER A 18 -16.76 2.04 -1.98
C SER A 18 -18.02 1.42 -2.59
N SER A 19 -18.94 2.23 -3.12
CA SER A 19 -20.18 1.79 -3.76
C SER A 19 -20.01 1.20 -5.17
N ALA A 20 -18.84 1.40 -5.81
CA ALA A 20 -18.63 1.03 -7.20
C ALA A 20 -18.47 -0.48 -7.43
N ASN A 21 -18.56 -1.32 -6.39
CA ASN A 21 -18.41 -2.77 -6.43
C ASN A 21 -17.16 -3.30 -7.18
N CYS A 22 -16.16 -2.46 -7.40
CA CYS A 22 -14.94 -2.80 -8.13
C CYS A 22 -14.17 -3.96 -7.49
N THR A 23 -13.29 -4.61 -8.25
CA THR A 23 -12.44 -5.72 -7.74
C THR A 23 -11.11 -5.24 -7.14
N CYS A 24 -10.75 -3.96 -7.33
CA CYS A 24 -9.44 -3.43 -6.94
C CYS A 24 -9.36 -2.87 -5.52
N ARG A 25 -10.48 -2.43 -4.95
CA ARG A 25 -10.46 -1.74 -3.65
C ARG A 25 -10.27 -2.75 -2.54
N LYS A 26 -9.23 -2.56 -1.73
CA LYS A 26 -9.02 -3.32 -0.49
C LYS A 26 -10.31 -3.37 0.34
N PRO A 27 -10.68 -4.53 0.92
CA PRO A 27 -9.86 -5.74 1.11
C PRO A 27 -9.77 -6.68 -0.10
N LYS A 28 -10.35 -6.32 -1.26
CA LYS A 28 -10.25 -7.15 -2.46
C LYS A 28 -8.84 -7.17 -3.02
N THR A 29 -8.51 -8.26 -3.70
CA THR A 29 -7.13 -8.62 -4.09
C THR A 29 -6.76 -8.19 -5.51
N GLY A 30 -7.65 -7.49 -6.22
CA GLY A 30 -7.50 -7.23 -7.65
C GLY A 30 -6.23 -6.48 -8.06
N LEU A 31 -5.76 -5.53 -7.25
CA LEU A 31 -4.52 -4.81 -7.57
C LEU A 31 -3.27 -5.69 -7.44
N ILE A 32 -3.21 -6.57 -6.43
CA ILE A 32 -2.07 -7.47 -6.26
C ILE A 32 -2.05 -8.55 -7.33
N ARG A 33 -3.23 -9.08 -7.72
CA ARG A 33 -3.33 -10.00 -8.87
C ARG A 33 -2.84 -9.32 -10.16
N LYS A 34 -3.28 -8.09 -10.42
CA LYS A 34 -2.79 -7.29 -11.54
C LYS A 34 -1.27 -7.06 -11.48
N PHE A 35 -0.70 -6.85 -10.29
CA PHE A 35 0.76 -6.77 -10.13
C PHE A 35 1.45 -8.07 -10.55
N ARG A 36 0.98 -9.23 -10.06
CA ARG A 36 1.55 -10.53 -10.40
C ARG A 36 1.44 -10.84 -11.90
N ASP A 37 0.35 -10.42 -12.55
CA ASP A 37 0.17 -10.57 -14.01
C ASP A 37 1.16 -9.70 -14.80
N LEU A 38 1.41 -8.47 -14.35
CA LEU A 38 2.37 -7.55 -14.98
C LEU A 38 3.83 -7.97 -14.73
N PHE A 39 4.11 -8.63 -13.60
CA PHE A 39 5.45 -9.01 -13.16
C PHE A 39 5.51 -10.47 -12.69
N PRO A 40 5.33 -11.44 -13.61
CA PRO A 40 5.16 -12.86 -13.28
C PRO A 40 6.40 -13.52 -12.65
N HIS A 41 7.58 -12.91 -12.73
CA HIS A 41 8.81 -13.45 -12.13
C HIS A 41 9.21 -12.76 -10.81
N SER A 42 8.43 -11.78 -10.34
CA SER A 42 8.81 -10.94 -9.19
C SER A 42 8.18 -11.38 -7.86
N HIS A 43 7.36 -12.42 -7.82
CA HIS A 43 6.45 -12.69 -6.68
C HIS A 43 6.79 -13.96 -5.86
N GLN A 44 8.06 -14.32 -5.70
CA GLN A 44 8.45 -15.55 -4.98
C GLN A 44 8.49 -15.41 -3.45
N LYS A 45 8.70 -14.18 -2.93
CA LYS A 45 8.71 -13.87 -1.50
C LYS A 45 8.01 -12.53 -1.31
N GLU A 46 6.83 -12.57 -0.72
CA GLU A 46 5.98 -11.39 -0.56
C GLU A 46 5.79 -11.08 0.92
N LEU A 47 5.69 -9.78 1.21
CA LEU A 47 5.39 -9.24 2.53
C LEU A 47 4.40 -8.09 2.31
N TYR A 48 3.27 -8.13 3.01
CA TYR A 48 2.27 -7.08 2.95
C TYR A 48 2.40 -6.21 4.20
N ILE A 49 2.55 -4.89 4.01
CA ILE A 49 2.68 -3.92 5.11
C ILE A 49 1.53 -2.91 4.99
N GLY A 50 0.82 -2.65 6.08
CA GLY A 50 -0.27 -1.67 6.12
C GLY A 50 -0.71 -1.31 7.53
N ASP A 51 -1.50 -0.25 7.65
CA ASP A 51 -2.00 0.29 8.92
C ASP A 51 -3.50 0.03 9.15
N GLN A 52 -4.21 -0.49 8.13
CA GLN A 52 -5.65 -0.69 8.18
C GLN A 52 -6.03 -2.16 8.17
N ILE A 53 -7.18 -2.46 8.79
CA ILE A 53 -7.82 -3.79 8.74
C ILE A 53 -8.08 -4.24 7.30
N SER A 54 -8.35 -3.29 6.38
CA SER A 54 -8.56 -3.62 4.97
C SER A 54 -7.31 -4.15 4.27
N ASP A 55 -6.11 -3.77 4.73
CA ASP A 55 -4.83 -4.30 4.25
C ASP A 55 -4.61 -5.72 4.76
N GLN A 56 -4.81 -5.95 6.06
CA GLN A 56 -4.71 -7.26 6.66
C GLN A 56 -5.63 -8.29 5.99
N LYS A 57 -6.89 -7.93 5.77
CA LYS A 57 -7.85 -8.83 5.09
C LYS A 57 -7.44 -9.13 3.64
N CYS A 58 -6.86 -8.16 2.94
CA CYS A 58 -6.34 -8.36 1.59
C CYS A 58 -5.17 -9.35 1.58
N SER A 59 -4.24 -9.23 2.55
CA SER A 59 -3.10 -10.14 2.65
C SER A 59 -3.50 -11.55 3.07
N GLU A 60 -4.47 -11.68 3.99
CA GLU A 60 -5.01 -12.97 4.43
C GLU A 60 -5.63 -13.74 3.26
N GLU A 61 -6.46 -13.09 2.44
CA GLU A 61 -7.06 -13.67 1.23
C GLU A 61 -6.02 -14.12 0.19
N LEU A 62 -4.84 -13.51 0.19
CA LEU A 62 -3.73 -13.83 -0.71
C LEU A 62 -2.73 -14.84 -0.12
N GLY A 63 -2.86 -15.19 1.16
CA GLY A 63 -1.87 -16.00 1.88
C GLY A 63 -0.50 -15.31 2.05
N ILE A 64 -0.47 -13.97 2.05
CA ILE A 64 0.78 -13.21 2.20
C ILE A 64 0.99 -12.86 3.69
N PRO A 65 2.19 -13.06 4.25
CA PRO A 65 2.52 -12.57 5.58
C PRO A 65 2.26 -11.05 5.73
N PHE A 66 1.68 -10.66 6.86
CA PHE A 66 1.26 -9.27 7.11
C PHE A 66 1.98 -8.65 8.31
N ILE A 67 2.40 -7.39 8.15
CA ILE A 67 2.87 -6.55 9.25
C ILE A 67 1.88 -5.39 9.42
N MET A 68 1.23 -5.36 10.59
CA MET A 68 0.42 -4.22 11.01
C MET A 68 1.33 -3.11 11.52
N VAL A 69 1.18 -1.92 10.95
CA VAL A 69 1.83 -0.72 11.46
C VAL A 69 0.87 -0.06 12.45
N HIS A 70 1.20 -0.12 13.74
CA HIS A 70 0.36 0.43 14.82
C HIS A 70 0.60 1.92 15.06
N ASP A 71 1.82 2.40 14.76
CA ASP A 71 2.12 3.82 14.82
C ASP A 71 1.65 4.48 13.52
N SER A 72 0.46 5.06 13.59
CA SER A 72 -0.06 5.97 12.59
C SER A 72 0.87 7.18 12.46
N PHE A 73 1.96 7.07 11.68
CA PHE A 73 2.56 8.24 11.03
C PHE A 73 1.56 8.90 10.05
N SER A 74 0.43 8.24 9.81
CA SER A 74 -0.78 8.80 9.21
C SER A 74 -1.23 10.05 9.97
N ILE A 75 -0.83 11.20 9.41
CA ILE A 75 -1.39 12.57 9.49
C ILE A 75 -0.51 13.63 10.21
N ASN A 76 0.39 13.28 11.14
CA ASN A 76 1.17 14.28 11.91
C ASN A 76 2.70 14.12 11.84
N ASN A 77 3.25 13.89 10.64
CA ASN A 77 4.65 14.28 10.46
C ASN A 77 4.71 15.80 10.51
N LYS A 78 5.31 16.30 11.60
CA LYS A 78 5.55 17.68 12.01
C LYS A 78 6.19 18.55 10.92
N ILE A 79 5.48 18.84 9.84
CA ILE A 79 5.79 19.97 8.94
C ILE A 79 5.32 21.23 9.67
N ASN A 80 6.12 21.66 10.66
CA ASN A 80 6.21 23.00 11.26
C ASN A 80 6.72 22.85 12.69
N THR A 81 8.03 23.03 12.90
CA THR A 81 8.62 23.80 14.04
C THR A 81 10.16 23.77 14.10
N THR A 82 10.90 23.74 12.97
CA THR A 82 12.35 24.10 12.98
C THR A 82 12.88 24.70 11.66
N LEU A 83 12.04 25.35 10.84
CA LEU A 83 12.48 26.10 9.64
C LEU A 83 12.03 27.56 9.64
N GLY A 84 11.90 28.15 10.83
CA GLY A 84 11.73 29.60 11.00
C GLY A 84 12.64 30.06 12.13
N ASN A 85 13.59 30.93 11.79
CA ASN A 85 14.57 31.64 12.62
C ASN A 85 15.99 31.05 12.64
N GLN A 86 16.68 31.18 11.50
CA GLN A 86 17.90 31.99 11.47
C GLN A 86 17.69 33.13 10.46
#